data_AF-A0A965U7Y3-F1
#
_entry.id   AF-A0A965U7Y3-F1
#
_cell.length_a   1.000
_cell.length_b   1.000
_cell.length_c   1.000
_cell.angle_alpha   90.00
_cell.angle_beta   90.00
_cell.angle_gamma   90.00
#
_symmetry.space_group_name_H-M   'P 1'
#
loop_
_entity.id
_entity.type
_entity.pdbx_description
1 polymer ?
#
loop_
_entity_poly.entity_id
_entity_poly.type
_entity_poly.pdbx_seq_one_letter_code
_entity_poly.pdbx_strand_id
1 'polypeptide(L)'
;MSDNNIMSQEQIEELLRNAGQVEDTPAPPANLDVDTYLTQDEQDALGEMGNICMGTAATTMYTLLGKKVMITTPSLSIHNRETLAAEHPLPLVVVEVQYTEGISGNNLLLLKEYD
;
A
#
# COMPACT_ATOMS: atom_id res chain seq x y z
N MET A 1 -7.43 -50.48 28.18
CA MET A 1 -6.09 -50.72 27.61
C MET A 1 -6.34 -51.32 26.23
N SER A 2 -5.90 -50.82 25.09
CA SER A 2 -5.27 -49.58 24.64
C SER A 2 -5.30 -49.70 23.12
N ASP A 3 -6.34 -49.22 22.43
CA ASP A 3 -6.29 -49.15 20.96
C ASP A 3 -5.59 -47.84 20.57
N ASN A 4 -4.27 -47.89 20.76
CA ASN A 4 -3.39 -46.86 20.27
C ASN A 4 -3.41 -47.00 18.74
N ASN A 5 -4.13 -46.11 18.07
CA ASN A 5 -4.06 -45.91 16.63
C ASN A 5 -2.64 -45.42 16.29
N ILE A 6 -1.68 -46.34 16.30
CA ILE A 6 -0.28 -46.07 15.96
C ILE A 6 -0.28 -45.83 14.45
N MET A 7 -0.28 -44.56 14.08
CA MET A 7 -0.01 -44.13 12.72
C MET A 7 1.33 -44.74 12.28
N SER A 8 1.37 -45.35 11.10
CA SER A 8 2.61 -45.94 10.59
C SER A 8 3.65 -44.83 10.41
N GLN A 9 4.93 -45.18 10.56
CA GLN A 9 6.02 -44.20 10.38
C GLN A 9 5.99 -43.57 8.99
N GLU A 10 5.51 -44.29 7.95
CA GLU A 10 5.25 -43.73 6.62
C GLU A 10 4.21 -42.60 6.62
N GLN A 11 3.10 -42.76 7.37
CA GLN A 11 2.08 -41.69 7.46
C GLN A 11 2.60 -40.48 8.24
N ILE A 12 3.46 -40.69 9.23
CA ILE A 12 4.11 -39.60 9.97
C ILE A 12 5.07 -38.85 9.03
N GLU A 13 5.87 -39.55 8.24
CA GLU A 13 6.79 -38.95 7.26
C GLU A 13 6.05 -38.19 6.16
N GLU A 14 4.92 -38.73 5.67
CA GLU A 14 4.11 -38.07 4.65
C GLU A 14 3.43 -36.79 5.20
N LEU A 15 2.94 -36.83 6.44
CA LEU A 15 2.42 -35.65 7.12
C LEU A 15 3.51 -34.61 7.43
N LEU A 16 4.71 -35.04 7.84
CA LEU A 16 5.83 -34.14 8.11
C LEU A 16 6.34 -33.49 6.82
N ARG A 17 6.35 -34.23 5.71
CA ARG A 17 6.73 -33.76 4.39
C ARG A 17 5.72 -32.75 3.85
N ASN A 18 4.41 -32.96 4.09
CA ASN A 18 3.37 -31.99 3.78
C ASN A 18 3.38 -30.78 4.73
N ALA A 19 3.71 -30.96 6.02
CA ALA A 19 3.83 -29.87 6.98
C ALA A 19 5.07 -28.98 6.75
N GLY A 20 6.06 -29.49 6.00
CA GLY A 20 7.24 -28.76 5.56
C GLY A 20 7.10 -28.06 4.21
N GLN A 21 6.01 -28.32 3.47
CA GLN A 21 5.59 -27.43 2.39
C GLN A 21 4.95 -26.20 3.05
N VAL A 22 5.79 -25.30 3.53
CA VAL A 22 5.44 -23.89 3.53
C VAL A 22 5.06 -23.62 2.08
N GLU A 23 3.76 -23.49 1.80
CA GLU A 23 3.31 -23.04 0.51
C GLU A 23 4.13 -21.78 0.25
N ASP A 24 4.97 -21.84 -0.78
CA ASP A 24 5.64 -20.69 -1.37
C ASP A 24 4.49 -19.85 -1.92
N THR A 25 3.84 -19.14 -0.99
CA THR A 25 2.72 -18.28 -1.26
C THR A 25 3.36 -17.24 -2.15
N PRO A 26 3.04 -17.20 -3.46
CA PRO A 26 3.71 -16.28 -4.34
C PRO A 26 3.56 -14.91 -3.70
N ALA A 27 4.68 -14.25 -3.41
CA ALA A 27 4.66 -12.89 -2.90
C ALA A 27 3.67 -12.11 -3.78
N PRO A 28 2.72 -11.36 -3.18
CA PRO A 28 1.74 -10.64 -3.96
C PRO A 28 2.49 -9.80 -5.01
N PRO A 29 2.02 -9.77 -6.28
CA PRO A 29 2.76 -9.12 -7.34
C PRO A 29 3.10 -7.70 -6.92
N ALA A 30 4.40 -7.41 -6.86
CA ALA A 30 4.95 -6.19 -6.28
C ALA A 30 4.66 -4.94 -7.12
N ASN A 31 4.11 -5.09 -8.33
CA ASN A 31 3.69 -3.99 -9.18
C ASN A 31 2.33 -4.31 -9.76
N LEU A 32 1.32 -3.56 -9.29
CA LEU A 32 0.02 -3.52 -9.92
C LEU A 32 0.10 -2.51 -11.07
N ASP A 33 -0.21 -2.95 -12.27
CA ASP A 33 -0.20 -2.08 -13.44
C ASP A 33 -1.39 -1.11 -13.39
N VAL A 34 -1.12 0.19 -13.39
CA VAL A 34 -2.16 1.23 -13.33
C VAL A 34 -3.13 1.14 -14.51
N ASP A 35 -2.63 0.75 -15.70
CA ASP A 35 -3.43 0.61 -16.91
C ASP A 35 -4.42 -0.55 -16.84
N THR A 36 -4.25 -1.46 -15.87
CA THR A 36 -5.22 -2.54 -15.60
C THR A 36 -6.43 -2.04 -14.80
N TYR A 37 -6.27 -0.96 -14.04
CA TYR A 37 -7.30 -0.45 -13.12
C TYR A 37 -7.93 0.88 -13.56
N LEU A 38 -7.18 1.70 -14.29
CA LEU A 38 -7.59 3.04 -14.70
C LEU A 38 -7.31 3.25 -16.18
N THR A 39 -8.29 3.80 -16.88
CA THR A 39 -8.13 4.27 -18.27
C THR A 39 -7.21 5.49 -18.33
N GLN A 40 -6.64 5.78 -19.50
CA GLN A 40 -5.78 6.96 -19.66
C GLN A 40 -6.50 8.27 -19.32
N ASP A 41 -7.78 8.40 -19.69
CA ASP A 41 -8.59 9.58 -19.37
C ASP A 41 -8.80 9.74 -17.85
N GLU A 42 -8.99 8.63 -17.12
CA GLU A 42 -9.10 8.65 -15.66
C GLU A 42 -7.77 9.00 -14.98
N GLN A 43 -6.65 8.48 -15.49
CA GLN A 43 -5.32 8.81 -14.99
C GLN A 43 -4.99 10.29 -15.20
N ASP A 44 -5.32 10.84 -16.38
CA ASP A 44 -5.13 12.26 -16.68
C ASP A 44 -6.00 13.14 -15.78
N ALA A 45 -7.29 12.80 -15.64
CA ALA A 45 -8.20 13.52 -14.74
C ALA A 45 -7.72 13.51 -13.28
N LEU A 46 -7.26 12.37 -12.76
CA LEU A 46 -6.68 12.27 -11.42
C LEU A 46 -5.38 13.06 -11.29
N GLY A 47 -4.53 13.05 -12.32
CA GLY A 47 -3.30 13.82 -12.39
C GLY A 47 -3.54 15.33 -12.36
N GLU A 48 -4.47 15.83 -13.17
CA GLU A 48 -4.86 17.24 -13.19
C GLU A 48 -5.48 17.67 -11.86
N MET A 49 -6.40 16.87 -11.31
CA MET A 49 -6.97 17.12 -9.98
C MET A 49 -5.88 17.16 -8.91
N GLY A 50 -4.98 16.18 -8.90
CA GLY A 50 -3.86 16.12 -7.96
C GLY A 50 -2.96 17.35 -8.05
N ASN A 51 -2.62 17.79 -9.26
CA ASN A 51 -1.80 18.98 -9.49
C ASN A 51 -2.47 20.25 -8.94
N ILE A 52 -3.77 20.44 -9.19
CA ILE A 52 -4.53 21.60 -8.69
C ILE A 52 -4.67 21.57 -7.17
N CYS A 53 -5.07 20.44 -6.59
CA CYS A 53 -5.22 20.28 -5.14
C CYS A 53 -3.91 20.56 -4.43
N MET A 54 -2.80 20.01 -4.92
CA MET A 54 -1.50 20.16 -4.30
C MET A 54 -0.92 21.57 -4.49
N GLY A 55 -1.16 22.23 -5.62
CA GLY A 55 -0.79 23.64 -5.81
C GLY A 55 -1.54 24.59 -4.85
N THR A 56 -2.80 24.28 -4.55
CA THR A 56 -3.59 25.02 -3.55
C THR A 56 -3.03 24.79 -2.15
N ALA A 57 -2.70 23.54 -1.80
CA ALA A 57 -2.06 23.19 -0.53
C ALA A 57 -0.70 23.89 -0.35
N ALA A 58 0.12 23.97 -1.40
CA ALA A 58 1.41 24.69 -1.37
C ALA A 58 1.23 26.16 -1.00
N THR A 59 0.21 26.81 -1.58
CA THR A 59 -0.11 28.21 -1.29
C THR A 59 -0.54 28.40 0.15
N THR A 60 -1.40 27.52 0.68
CA THR A 60 -1.80 27.55 2.09
C THR A 60 -0.61 27.32 3.02
N MET A 61 0.26 26.35 2.71
CA MET A 61 1.48 26.11 3.49
C MET A 61 2.43 27.31 3.45
N TYR A 62 2.57 28.00 2.31
CA TYR A 62 3.32 29.25 2.21
C TYR A 62 2.80 30.30 3.19
N THR A 63 1.47 30.48 3.26
CA THR A 63 0.84 31.41 4.20
C THR A 63 1.09 31.03 5.65
N LEU A 64 1.06 29.73 5.99
CA LEU A 64 1.25 29.26 7.36
C LEU A 64 2.71 29.26 7.82
N LEU A 65 3.64 28.93 6.93
CA LEU A 65 5.06 28.74 7.25
C LEU A 65 5.93 29.96 6.91
N GLY A 66 5.43 30.87 6.08
CA GLY A 66 6.18 32.03 5.58
C GLY A 66 7.34 31.67 4.66
N LYS A 67 7.35 30.46 4.09
CA LYS A 67 8.41 29.94 3.22
C LYS A 67 7.83 29.46 1.90
N LYS A 68 8.53 29.73 0.79
CA LYS A 68 8.13 29.27 -0.55
C LYS A 68 8.06 27.74 -0.55
N VAL A 69 6.86 27.21 -0.77
CA VAL A 69 6.62 25.79 -1.01
C VAL A 69 6.36 25.63 -2.50
N MET A 70 7.08 24.73 -3.15
CA MET A 70 6.84 24.35 -4.55
C MET A 70 6.47 22.88 -4.56
N ILE A 71 5.34 22.57 -5.19
CA ILE A 71 4.91 21.18 -5.38
C ILE A 71 4.71 20.97 -6.88
N THR A 72 5.27 19.88 -7.39
CA THR A 72 5.22 19.50 -8.81
C THR A 72 4.11 18.50 -9.06
N THR A 73 3.87 18.18 -10.33
CA THR A 73 2.89 17.18 -10.75
C THR A 73 3.18 15.84 -10.07
N PRO A 74 2.20 15.25 -9.37
CA PRO A 74 2.36 13.92 -8.78
C PRO A 74 2.37 12.84 -9.86
N SER A 75 2.97 11.69 -9.55
CA SER A 75 2.83 10.45 -10.33
C SER A 75 1.74 9.57 -9.74
N LEU A 76 1.05 8.80 -10.59
CA LEU A 76 0.01 7.87 -10.18
C LEU A 76 0.53 6.43 -10.23
N SER A 77 0.27 5.66 -9.18
CA SER A 77 0.62 4.24 -9.08
C SER A 77 -0.41 3.51 -8.21
N ILE A 78 -0.56 2.21 -8.43
CA ILE A 78 -1.43 1.34 -7.64
C ILE A 78 -0.56 0.44 -6.76
N HIS A 79 -0.80 0.47 -5.45
CA HIS A 79 -0.11 -0.37 -4.48
C HIS A 79 -1.10 -1.19 -3.68
N ASN A 80 -0.71 -2.42 -3.31
CA ASN A 80 -1.39 -3.15 -2.25
C ASN A 80 -0.88 -2.67 -0.87
N ARG A 81 -1.62 -2.99 0.19
CA ARG A 81 -1.32 -2.50 1.54
C ARG A 81 0.02 -3.04 2.07
N GLU A 82 0.32 -4.29 1.75
CA GLU A 82 1.52 -5.00 2.20
C GLU A 82 2.80 -4.40 1.56
N THR A 83 2.75 -4.13 0.26
CA THR A 83 3.81 -3.50 -0.54
C THR A 83 4.03 -2.06 -0.09
N LEU A 84 2.97 -1.28 0.14
CA LEU A 84 3.08 0.08 0.66
C LEU A 84 3.81 0.11 2.02
N ALA A 85 3.49 -0.83 2.92
CA ALA A 85 4.18 -0.93 4.20
C ALA A 85 5.66 -1.35 4.06
N ALA A 86 5.98 -2.21 3.09
CA ALA A 86 7.35 -2.66 2.82
C ALA A 86 8.24 -1.59 2.19
N GLU A 87 7.69 -0.73 1.32
CA GLU A 87 8.42 0.34 0.62
C GLU A 87 8.78 1.54 1.51
N HIS A 88 8.07 1.71 2.64
CA HIS A 88 8.21 2.85 3.53
C HIS A 88 8.66 2.42 4.95
N PRO A 89 9.97 2.17 5.16
CA PRO A 89 10.50 1.77 6.47
C PRO A 89 10.44 2.91 7.48
N LEU A 90 10.45 2.54 8.77
CA LEU A 90 10.47 3.48 9.90
C LEU A 90 11.79 4.27 9.98
N PRO A 91 11.78 5.52 10.48
CA PRO A 91 10.65 6.26 11.05
C PRO A 91 9.76 6.92 9.98
N LEU A 92 8.45 6.77 10.14
CA LEU A 92 7.42 7.25 9.22
C LEU A 92 6.28 7.91 10.00
N VAL A 93 5.87 9.10 9.59
CA VAL A 93 4.66 9.77 10.08
C VAL A 93 3.53 9.52 9.08
N VAL A 94 2.37 9.08 9.57
CA VAL A 94 1.18 8.85 8.76
C VAL A 94 0.06 9.74 9.26
N VAL A 95 -0.53 10.52 8.35
CA VAL A 95 -1.74 11.31 8.60
C VAL A 95 -2.89 10.67 7.85
N GLU A 96 -3.95 10.32 8.57
CA GLU A 96 -5.15 9.67 8.01
C GLU A 96 -6.36 10.58 8.15
N VAL A 97 -7.10 10.77 7.05
CA VAL A 97 -8.33 11.54 7.00
C VAL A 97 -9.41 10.72 6.31
N GLN A 98 -10.45 10.35 7.06
CA GLN A 98 -11.62 9.63 6.54
C GLN A 98 -12.52 10.56 5.73
N TYR A 99 -12.88 10.16 4.51
CA TYR A 99 -13.90 10.87 3.74
C TYR A 99 -15.28 10.66 4.38
N THR A 100 -16.05 11.75 4.52
CA THR A 100 -17.39 11.73 5.16
C THR A 100 -18.53 11.72 4.15
N GLU A 101 -18.32 12.28 2.95
CA GLU A 101 -19.33 12.39 1.89
C GLU A 101 -18.68 12.24 0.50
N GLY A 102 -19.46 11.77 -0.48
CA GLY A 102 -19.05 11.61 -1.88
C GLY A 102 -18.27 10.32 -2.14
N ILE A 103 -17.09 10.18 -1.54
CA ILE A 103 -16.20 9.01 -1.72
C ILE A 103 -16.13 8.22 -0.41
N SER A 104 -16.06 6.89 -0.50
CA SER A 104 -15.83 6.01 0.64
C SER A 104 -14.35 5.60 0.69
N GLY A 105 -13.69 5.87 1.81
CA GLY A 105 -12.30 5.47 2.06
C GLY A 105 -11.51 6.51 2.86
N ASN A 106 -10.21 6.28 3.00
CA ASN A 106 -9.30 7.14 3.76
C ASN A 106 -8.27 7.80 2.84
N ASN A 107 -8.00 9.07 3.08
CA ASN A 107 -6.86 9.77 2.52
C ASN A 107 -5.66 9.61 3.47
N LEU A 108 -4.56 9.04 2.96
CA LEU A 108 -3.34 8.82 3.72
C LEU A 108 -2.22 9.72 3.18
N LEU A 109 -1.58 10.48 4.06
CA LEU A 109 -0.35 11.22 3.78
C LEU A 109 0.80 10.60 4.58
N LEU A 110 1.78 10.06 3.87
CA LEU A 110 2.98 9.47 4.44
C LEU A 110 4.13 10.48 4.37
N LEU A 111 4.79 10.73 5.50
CA LEU A 111 5.91 11.67 5.63
C LEU A 111 7.11 10.94 6.23
N LYS A 112 8.23 10.94 5.51
CA LYS A 112 9.52 10.46 6.04
C LYS A 112 10.16 11.55 6.90
N GLU A 113 10.92 11.16 7.93
CA GLU A 113 11.53 12.11 8.87
C GLU A 113 12.57 13.03 8.19
N TYR A 114 13.34 12.49 7.23
CA TYR A 114 14.31 13.24 6.45
C TYR A 114 14.43 12.67 5.03
N ASP A 115 14.31 13.56 4.03
CA ASP A 115 14.87 13.45 2.68
C ASP A 115 15.29 14.87 2.24
#